data_AF-A0AAU1G003-F1
#
_entry.id   AF-A0AAU1G003-F1
#
_cell.length_a   1.000
_cell.length_b   1.000
_cell.length_c   1.000
_cell.angle_alpha   90.00
_cell.angle_beta   90.00
_cell.angle_gamma   90.00
#
_symmetry.space_group_name_H-M   'P 1'
#
loop_
_entity.id
_entity.type
_entity.pdbx_description
1 polymer ?
#
loop_
_entity_poly.entity_id
_entity_poly.type
_entity_poly.pdbx_seq_one_letter_code
_entity_poly.pdbx_strand_id
1 'polypeptide(L)'
;MEREIDIDQLVAAMKAVDEAGRLFEEALAVYEARGVKRTDDPKVAGGAVQTLQGAEEMVLGTRRFLTELALLAGYATAGLEDRLGGRTATTRTGFTGLSGGGSRMARPLLDPTLRGLELLLAVELFEPAFKEEIEGVVRAEAATYPDPSTFRIPGPATTGTP
;
A
#
# COMPACT_ATOMS: atom_id res chain seq x y z
N MET A 1 16.76 -21.44 -22.65
CA MET A 1 15.93 -20.22 -22.51
C MET A 1 15.26 -20.36 -21.17
N GLU A 2 15.87 -19.79 -20.12
CA GLU A 2 15.22 -19.71 -18.81
C GLU A 2 13.94 -18.89 -18.97
N ARG A 3 12.81 -19.38 -18.49
CA ARG A 3 11.60 -18.56 -18.40
C ARG A 3 11.92 -17.43 -17.43
N GLU A 4 11.87 -16.19 -17.91
CA GLU A 4 12.14 -14.99 -17.12
C GLU A 4 11.13 -14.81 -15.96
N ILE A 5 9.99 -15.51 -16.03
CA ILE A 5 8.96 -15.59 -15.01
C ILE A 5 8.57 -17.04 -14.73
N ASP A 6 8.68 -17.45 -13.47
CA ASP A 6 8.09 -18.70 -12.98
C ASP A 6 6.59 -18.51 -12.73
N ILE A 7 5.76 -19.29 -13.42
CA ILE A 7 4.30 -19.26 -13.29
C ILE A 7 3.87 -19.65 -11.88
N ASP A 8 4.57 -20.61 -11.25
CA ASP A 8 4.22 -21.04 -9.90
C ASP A 8 4.48 -19.91 -8.89
N GLN A 9 5.56 -19.16 -9.09
CA GLN A 9 5.86 -17.95 -8.30
C GLN A 9 4.80 -16.86 -8.50
N LEU A 10 4.35 -16.61 -9.74
CA LEU A 10 3.25 -15.67 -10.00
C LEU A 10 1.96 -16.10 -9.32
N VAL A 11 1.60 -17.38 -9.42
CA VAL A 11 0.38 -17.92 -8.80
C VAL A 11 0.43 -17.80 -7.29
N ALA A 12 1.58 -18.08 -6.67
CA ALA A 12 1.78 -17.89 -5.23
C ALA A 12 1.62 -16.43 -4.83
N ALA A 13 2.24 -15.50 -5.57
CA ALA A 13 2.11 -14.06 -5.34
C ALA A 13 0.66 -13.59 -5.48
N MET A 14 -0.07 -14.04 -6.52
CA MET A 14 -1.48 -13.70 -6.72
C MET A 14 -2.34 -14.12 -5.54
N LYS A 15 -2.16 -15.34 -5.04
CA LYS A 15 -2.91 -15.84 -3.86
C LYS A 15 -2.65 -15.00 -2.62
N ALA A 16 -1.39 -14.67 -2.37
CA ALA A 16 -1.01 -13.86 -1.21
C ALA A 16 -1.54 -12.42 -1.31
N VAL A 17 -1.46 -11.81 -2.50
CA VAL A 17 -1.96 -10.44 -2.75
C VAL A 17 -3.48 -10.37 -2.67
N ASP A 18 -4.18 -11.37 -3.22
CA ASP A 18 -5.65 -11.48 -3.13
C ASP A 18 -6.09 -11.58 -1.67
N GLU A 19 -5.47 -12.47 -0.89
CA GLU A 19 -5.80 -12.64 0.52
C GLU A 19 -5.44 -11.42 1.37
N ALA A 20 -4.28 -10.80 1.14
CA ALA A 20 -3.93 -9.53 1.78
C ALA A 20 -4.95 -8.43 1.43
N GLY A 21 -5.40 -8.37 0.18
CA GLY A 21 -6.45 -7.45 -0.28
C GLY A 21 -7.75 -7.63 0.49
N ARG A 22 -8.22 -8.88 0.67
CA ARG A 22 -9.43 -9.17 1.47
C ARG A 22 -9.28 -8.73 2.92
N LEU A 23 -8.13 -8.98 3.54
CA LEU A 23 -7.86 -8.56 4.92
C LEU A 23 -7.82 -7.02 5.05
N PHE A 24 -7.30 -6.31 4.05
CA PHE A 24 -7.35 -4.85 4.02
C PHE A 24 -8.78 -4.33 3.83
N GLU A 25 -9.61 -5.02 3.04
CA GLU A 25 -11.03 -4.70 2.90
C GLU A 25 -11.81 -4.91 4.21
N GLU A 26 -11.50 -5.98 4.94
CA GLU A 26 -12.07 -6.23 6.27
C GLU A 26 -11.72 -5.09 7.25
N ALA A 27 -10.44 -4.69 7.29
CA ALA A 27 -10.01 -3.55 8.10
C ALA A 27 -10.67 -2.23 7.66
N LEU A 28 -10.78 -1.99 6.35
CA LEU A 28 -11.44 -0.80 5.79
C LEU A 28 -12.90 -0.73 6.24
N ALA A 29 -13.65 -1.84 6.16
CA ALA A 29 -15.04 -1.90 6.60
C ALA A 29 -15.20 -1.53 8.08
N VAL A 30 -14.26 -1.93 8.93
CA VAL A 30 -14.24 -1.53 10.36
C VAL A 30 -14.04 -0.03 10.51
N TYR A 31 -13.18 0.60 9.71
CA TYR A 31 -12.99 2.05 9.75
C TYR A 31 -14.20 2.82 9.20
N GLU A 32 -14.81 2.36 8.12
CA GLU A 32 -16.03 2.94 7.55
C GLU A 32 -17.21 2.90 8.54
N ALA A 33 -17.37 1.79 9.26
CA ALA A 33 -18.44 1.61 10.25
C ALA A 33 -18.35 2.60 11.44
N ARG A 34 -17.18 3.21 11.68
CA ARG A 34 -17.00 4.24 12.71
C ARG A 34 -17.64 5.59 12.35
N GLY A 35 -18.17 5.74 11.13
CA GLY A 35 -18.92 6.91 10.72
C GLY A 35 -18.07 8.16 10.47
N VAL A 36 -16.79 7.97 10.15
CA VAL A 36 -15.86 9.07 9.80
C VAL A 36 -16.39 9.79 8.57
N LYS A 37 -16.56 11.11 8.67
CA LYS A 37 -16.97 11.90 7.51
C LYS A 37 -15.71 12.38 6.81
N ARG A 38 -15.68 12.30 5.48
CA ARG A 38 -14.59 12.83 4.65
C ARG A 38 -14.37 14.35 4.80
N THR A 39 -15.29 15.05 5.46
CA THR A 39 -15.21 16.48 5.81
C THR A 39 -14.45 16.77 7.10
N ASP A 40 -14.09 15.74 7.87
CA ASP A 40 -13.33 15.91 9.12
C ASP A 40 -11.87 16.31 8.80
N ASP A 41 -11.14 16.86 9.78
CA ASP A 41 -9.83 17.50 9.53
C ASP A 41 -8.79 16.48 8.99
N PRO A 42 -8.29 16.64 7.74
CA PRO A 42 -7.32 15.72 7.16
C PRO A 42 -5.89 16.00 7.63
N LYS A 43 -5.64 17.00 8.49
CA LYS A 43 -4.28 17.44 8.83
C LYS A 43 -3.63 16.69 9.99
N VAL A 44 -4.36 15.78 10.62
CA VAL A 44 -3.86 15.02 11.78
C VAL A 44 -3.35 13.65 11.32
N ALA A 45 -2.06 13.40 11.54
CA ALA A 45 -1.48 12.08 11.30
C ALA A 45 -2.13 11.04 12.20
N GLY A 46 -2.58 9.93 11.61
CA GLY A 46 -3.36 8.93 12.34
C GLY A 46 -4.76 9.40 12.73
N GLY A 47 -5.20 10.57 12.24
CA GLY A 47 -6.57 11.02 12.38
C GLY A 47 -7.54 10.05 11.69
N ALA A 48 -8.83 10.15 12.04
CA ALA A 48 -9.83 9.25 11.50
C ALA A 48 -9.91 9.29 9.96
N VAL A 49 -9.82 10.49 9.37
CA VAL A 49 -9.81 10.67 7.90
C VAL A 49 -8.55 10.10 7.27
N GLN A 50 -7.37 10.37 7.85
CA GLN A 50 -6.11 9.84 7.33
C GLN A 50 -6.04 8.32 7.43
N THR A 51 -6.59 7.75 8.51
CA THR A 51 -6.67 6.30 8.68
C THR A 51 -7.59 5.66 7.65
N LEU A 52 -8.76 6.25 7.40
CA LEU A 52 -9.66 5.78 6.36
C LEU A 52 -9.00 5.87 4.98
N GLN A 53 -8.38 7.00 4.64
CA GLN A 53 -7.66 7.18 3.38
C GLN A 53 -6.52 6.18 3.23
N GLY A 54 -5.76 5.91 4.30
CA GLY A 54 -4.68 4.94 4.26
C GLY A 54 -5.18 3.51 4.01
N ALA A 55 -6.27 3.12 4.65
CA ALA A 55 -6.90 1.82 4.40
C ALA A 55 -7.44 1.71 2.96
N GLU A 56 -8.07 2.77 2.42
CA GLU A 56 -8.51 2.83 1.03
C GLU A 56 -7.35 2.72 0.04
N GLU A 57 -6.24 3.42 0.29
CA GLU A 57 -5.02 3.35 -0.53
C GLU A 57 -4.45 1.93 -0.57
N MET A 58 -4.42 1.22 0.57
CA MET A 58 -3.94 -0.16 0.64
C MET A 58 -4.83 -1.13 -0.15
N VAL A 59 -6.16 -1.03 0.00
CA VAL A 59 -7.14 -1.84 -0.77
C VAL A 59 -7.03 -1.58 -2.27
N LEU A 60 -6.92 -0.31 -2.66
CA LEU A 60 -6.82 0.05 -4.07
C LEU A 60 -5.49 -0.41 -4.68
N GLY A 61 -4.40 -0.30 -3.91
CA GLY A 61 -3.07 -0.77 -4.28
C GLY A 61 -3.06 -2.27 -4.56
N THR A 62 -3.57 -3.09 -3.63
CA THR A 62 -3.62 -4.55 -3.79
C THR A 62 -4.49 -4.97 -4.98
N ARG A 63 -5.68 -4.37 -5.16
CA ARG A 63 -6.56 -4.67 -6.30
C ARG A 63 -5.91 -4.37 -7.65
N ARG A 64 -5.26 -3.21 -7.77
CA ARG A 64 -4.53 -2.82 -8.99
C ARG A 64 -3.38 -3.78 -9.27
N PHE A 65 -2.64 -4.13 -8.23
CA PHE A 65 -1.51 -5.03 -8.37
C PHE A 65 -1.93 -6.45 -8.73
N LEU A 66 -3.00 -6.97 -8.13
CA LEU A 66 -3.57 -8.28 -8.50
C LEU A 66 -3.98 -8.31 -9.97
N THR A 67 -4.53 -7.20 -10.49
CA THR A 67 -4.86 -7.08 -11.91
C THR A 67 -3.60 -7.16 -12.79
N GLU A 68 -2.52 -6.51 -12.39
CA GLU A 68 -1.24 -6.60 -13.12
C GLU A 68 -0.65 -8.01 -13.08
N LEU A 69 -0.67 -8.69 -11.92
CA LEU A 69 -0.23 -10.07 -11.81
C LEU A 69 -1.06 -11.02 -12.70
N ALA A 70 -2.38 -10.82 -12.75
CA ALA A 70 -3.26 -11.60 -13.62
C ALA A 70 -2.94 -11.39 -15.11
N LEU A 71 -2.61 -10.16 -15.51
CA LEU A 71 -2.16 -9.85 -16.86
C LEU A 71 -0.84 -10.59 -17.18
N LEU A 72 0.15 -10.50 -16.29
CA LEU A 72 1.43 -11.20 -16.46
C LEU A 72 1.24 -12.70 -16.60
N ALA A 73 0.44 -13.31 -15.72
CA ALA A 73 0.12 -14.72 -15.79
C ALA A 73 -0.60 -15.09 -17.10
N GLY A 74 -1.52 -14.25 -17.58
CA GLY A 74 -2.21 -14.45 -18.87
C GLY A 74 -1.25 -14.42 -20.07
N TYR A 75 -0.33 -13.46 -20.12
CA TYR A 75 0.67 -13.41 -21.19
C TYR A 75 1.67 -14.57 -21.12
N ALA A 76 2.14 -14.94 -19.92
CA ALA A 76 3.04 -16.07 -19.74
C ALA A 76 2.39 -17.41 -20.12
N THR A 77 1.14 -17.63 -19.73
CA THR A 77 0.40 -18.84 -20.11
C THR A 77 0.10 -18.90 -21.61
N ALA A 78 -0.04 -17.76 -22.28
CA ALA A 78 -0.23 -17.67 -23.73
C ALA A 78 1.08 -17.78 -24.55
N GLY A 79 2.25 -17.85 -23.91
CA GLY A 79 3.55 -17.86 -24.60
C GLY A 79 3.85 -16.52 -25.31
N LEU A 80 3.36 -15.42 -24.74
CA LEU A 80 3.48 -14.06 -25.26
C LEU A 80 4.33 -13.16 -24.34
N GLU A 81 5.30 -13.74 -23.63
CA GLU A 81 6.15 -13.06 -22.64
C GLU A 81 6.90 -11.87 -23.23
N ASP A 82 7.32 -11.94 -24.50
CA ASP A 82 7.99 -10.85 -25.21
C ASP A 82 7.16 -9.56 -25.27
N ARG A 83 5.83 -9.64 -25.11
CA ARG A 83 4.93 -8.48 -25.08
C ARG A 83 4.87 -7.79 -23.73
N LEU A 84 5.39 -8.42 -22.68
CA LEU A 84 5.38 -7.87 -21.32
C LEU A 84 6.46 -6.80 -21.14
N GLY A 85 7.55 -6.85 -21.91
CA GLY A 85 8.68 -5.93 -21.76
C GLY A 85 9.19 -5.92 -20.31
N GLY A 86 9.60 -4.74 -19.81
CA GLY A 86 10.10 -4.58 -18.44
C GLY A 86 9.06 -4.72 -17.32
N ARG A 87 7.78 -5.07 -17.61
CA ARG A 87 6.71 -5.17 -16.60
C ARG A 87 7.01 -6.21 -15.51
N THR A 88 7.72 -7.27 -15.86
CA THR A 88 8.19 -8.28 -14.90
C THR A 88 9.07 -7.66 -13.83
N ALA A 89 10.07 -6.87 -14.22
CA ALA A 89 10.97 -6.20 -13.30
C ALA A 89 10.19 -5.19 -12.42
N THR A 90 9.30 -4.40 -13.02
CA THR A 90 8.45 -3.46 -12.26
C THR A 90 7.59 -4.17 -11.21
N THR A 91 7.07 -5.36 -11.51
CA THR A 91 6.20 -6.11 -10.58
C THR A 91 6.97 -6.60 -9.35
N ARG A 92 8.27 -6.90 -9.50
CA ARG A 92 9.13 -7.27 -8.38
C ARG A 92 9.38 -6.11 -7.41
N THR A 93 9.30 -4.87 -7.89
CA THR A 93 9.39 -3.67 -7.03
C THR A 93 8.16 -3.48 -6.11
N GLY A 94 7.11 -4.29 -6.28
CA GLY A 94 5.90 -4.23 -5.47
C GLY A 94 4.86 -3.27 -6.03
N PHE A 95 4.03 -2.70 -5.15
CA PHE A 95 2.93 -1.82 -5.54
C PHE A 95 2.80 -0.60 -4.64
N THR A 96 2.28 0.47 -5.22
CA THR A 96 2.05 1.72 -4.52
C THR A 96 0.79 1.66 -3.65
N GLY A 97 0.74 2.51 -2.62
CA GLY A 97 -0.39 2.61 -1.70
C GLY A 97 -0.19 1.88 -0.37
N LEU A 98 0.78 0.97 -0.27
CA LEU A 98 1.07 0.27 0.99
C LEU A 98 1.84 1.14 1.99
N SER A 99 3.03 1.62 1.63
CA SER A 99 3.84 2.48 2.50
C SER A 99 3.16 3.83 2.76
N GLY A 100 2.60 4.44 1.71
CA GLY A 100 1.76 5.63 1.81
C GLY A 100 0.57 5.42 2.74
N GLY A 101 -0.26 4.40 2.50
CA GLY A 101 -1.43 4.14 3.32
C GLY A 101 -1.07 3.82 4.77
N GLY A 102 -0.08 2.95 4.97
CA GLY A 102 0.41 2.57 6.29
C GLY A 102 0.95 3.74 7.11
N SER A 103 1.56 4.75 6.48
CA SER A 103 2.06 5.97 7.15
C SER A 103 0.97 6.91 7.66
N ARG A 104 -0.24 6.83 7.10
CA ARG A 104 -1.40 7.66 7.47
C ARG A 104 -2.21 7.08 8.62
N MET A 105 -2.16 5.77 8.79
CA MET A 105 -3.07 5.02 9.65
C MET A 105 -2.72 5.13 11.13
N ALA A 106 -3.74 5.39 11.95
CA ALA A 106 -3.66 5.35 13.39
C ALA A 106 -3.04 4.02 13.88
N ARG A 107 -2.32 4.10 14.99
CA ARG A 107 -1.77 2.93 15.68
C ARG A 107 -2.56 2.66 16.98
N PRO A 108 -2.71 1.38 17.38
CA PRO A 108 -2.27 0.17 16.69
C PRO A 108 -3.08 -0.09 15.40
N LEU A 109 -2.42 -0.73 14.42
CA LEU A 109 -3.11 -1.25 13.23
C LEU A 109 -4.10 -2.36 13.64
N LEU A 110 -5.16 -2.53 12.86
CA LEU A 110 -6.09 -3.64 13.08
C LEU A 110 -5.44 -4.97 12.70
N ASP A 111 -5.82 -6.05 13.39
CA ASP A 111 -5.27 -7.39 13.15
C ASP A 111 -5.36 -7.84 11.68
N PRO A 112 -6.47 -7.63 10.94
CA PRO A 112 -6.51 -7.96 9.52
C PRO A 112 -5.44 -7.20 8.72
N THR A 113 -5.21 -5.92 9.01
CA THR A 113 -4.14 -5.15 8.37
C THR A 113 -2.77 -5.76 8.63
N LEU A 114 -2.45 -6.13 9.88
CA LEU A 114 -1.16 -6.74 10.22
C LEU A 114 -0.98 -8.08 9.49
N ARG A 115 -1.99 -8.95 9.52
CA ARG A 115 -1.94 -10.25 8.83
C ARG A 115 -1.76 -10.10 7.32
N GLY A 116 -2.42 -9.11 6.70
CA GLY A 116 -2.25 -8.83 5.28
C GLY A 116 -0.83 -8.38 4.94
N LEU A 117 -0.21 -7.55 5.78
CA LEU A 117 1.19 -7.12 5.62
C LEU A 117 2.16 -8.31 5.78
N GLU A 118 1.93 -9.19 6.75
CA GLU A 118 2.73 -10.41 6.95
C GLU A 118 2.67 -11.36 5.75
N LEU A 119 1.48 -11.54 5.15
CA LEU A 119 1.35 -12.33 3.91
C LEU A 119 2.21 -11.78 2.79
N LEU A 120 2.25 -10.45 2.63
CA LEU A 120 3.04 -9.80 1.59
C LEU A 120 4.55 -9.93 1.85
N LEU A 121 5.01 -9.92 3.10
CA LEU A 121 6.42 -10.16 3.45
C LEU A 121 6.89 -11.57 3.04
N ALA A 122 5.99 -12.56 3.10
CA ALA A 122 6.28 -13.94 2.74
C ALA A 122 6.36 -14.18 1.21
N VAL A 123 5.92 -13.23 0.38
CA VAL A 123 5.94 -13.39 -1.08
C VAL A 123 7.37 -13.31 -1.61
N GLU A 124 7.84 -14.34 -2.29
CA GLU A 124 9.20 -14.41 -2.86
C GLU A 124 9.38 -13.53 -4.10
N LEU A 125 8.28 -13.17 -4.78
CA LEU A 125 8.32 -12.31 -5.96
C LEU A 125 8.86 -10.91 -5.66
N PHE A 126 8.63 -10.39 -4.44
CA PHE A 126 8.96 -9.03 -4.09
C PHE A 126 10.43 -8.86 -3.74
N GLU A 127 11.00 -7.76 -4.24
CA GLU A 127 12.35 -7.33 -3.90
C GLU A 127 12.47 -6.90 -2.45
N PRO A 128 13.68 -6.99 -1.86
CA PRO A 128 13.95 -6.59 -0.48
C PRO A 128 13.47 -5.18 -0.15
N ALA A 129 13.65 -4.21 -1.06
CA ALA A 129 13.25 -2.83 -0.85
C ALA A 129 11.75 -2.68 -0.54
N PHE A 130 10.89 -3.42 -1.25
CA PHE A 130 9.44 -3.40 -0.97
C PHE A 130 9.11 -4.04 0.37
N LYS A 131 9.83 -5.11 0.75
CA LYS A 131 9.65 -5.75 2.06
C LYS A 131 10.08 -4.83 3.19
N GLU A 132 11.18 -4.11 3.03
CA GLU A 132 11.65 -3.09 3.98
C GLU A 132 10.60 -1.98 4.19
N GLU A 133 9.91 -1.54 3.13
CA GLU A 133 8.79 -0.61 3.24
C GLU A 133 7.64 -1.19 4.09
N ILE A 134 7.26 -2.45 3.85
CA ILE A 134 6.22 -3.14 4.63
C ILE A 134 6.64 -3.26 6.10
N GLU A 135 7.86 -3.70 6.36
CA GLU A 135 8.39 -3.81 7.73
C GLU A 135 8.43 -2.45 8.43
N GLY A 136 8.76 -1.39 7.71
CA GLY A 136 8.69 -0.02 8.22
C GLY A 136 7.29 0.35 8.67
N VAL A 137 6.26 -0.01 7.91
CA VAL A 137 4.85 0.18 8.29
C VAL A 137 4.50 -0.63 9.54
N VAL A 138 4.87 -1.91 9.58
CA VAL A 138 4.58 -2.82 10.71
C VAL A 138 5.24 -2.35 11.99
N ARG A 139 6.49 -1.90 11.93
CA ARG A 139 7.28 -1.47 13.08
C ARG A 139 6.98 -0.04 13.55
N ALA A 140 6.28 0.76 12.74
CA ALA A 140 6.01 2.15 13.09
C ALA A 140 5.08 2.26 14.31
N GLU A 141 5.58 2.92 15.37
CA GLU A 141 4.86 3.15 16.62
C GLU A 141 3.71 4.17 16.47
N ALA A 142 3.78 5.06 15.49
CA ALA A 142 2.79 6.08 15.20
C ALA A 142 2.67 6.35 13.69
N ALA A 143 1.55 6.96 13.30
CA ALA A 143 1.39 7.52 11.96
C ALA A 143 2.33 8.71 11.76
N THR A 144 2.91 8.84 10.57
CA THR A 144 3.87 9.90 10.22
C THR A 144 3.33 10.86 9.17
N TYR A 145 2.20 10.54 8.54
CA TYR A 145 1.56 11.39 7.53
C TYR A 145 0.18 11.89 7.97
N PRO A 146 -0.15 13.18 7.72
CA PRO A 146 0.72 14.20 7.13
C PRO A 146 1.71 14.75 8.16
N ASP A 147 2.92 15.11 7.71
CA ASP A 147 3.92 15.73 8.57
C ASP A 147 3.41 17.12 9.02
N PRO A 148 3.26 17.37 10.34
CA PRO A 148 2.82 18.66 10.87
C PRO A 148 3.66 19.86 10.38
N SER A 149 4.95 19.63 10.06
CA SER A 149 5.87 20.66 9.56
C SER A 149 5.45 21.22 8.19
N THR A 150 4.65 20.47 7.43
CA THR A 150 4.15 20.85 6.11
C THR A 150 3.02 21.88 6.16
N PHE A 151 2.39 22.09 7.33
CA PHE A 151 1.27 23.01 7.50
C PHE A 151 1.65 24.38 8.10
N ARG A 152 2.95 24.75 8.10
CA ARG A 152 3.38 26.07 8.61
C ARG A 152 2.62 27.19 7.90
N ILE A 153 1.77 27.87 8.66
CA ILE A 153 1.10 29.11 8.24
C ILE A 153 2.20 30.17 8.05
N PRO A 154 2.25 30.89 6.90
CA PRO A 154 3.16 32.02 6.76
C PRO A 154 2.97 32.98 7.93
N GLY A 155 4.03 33.24 8.68
CA GLY A 155 3.99 34.22 9.78
C GLY A 155 3.55 35.59 9.24
N PRO A 156 2.92 36.45 10.07
CA PRO A 156 2.50 37.76 9.64
C PRO A 156 3.71 38.49 9.05
N ALA A 157 3.60 38.91 7.79
CA ALA A 157 4.63 39.70 7.14
C ALA A 157 4.93 40.89 8.05
N THR A 158 6.14 40.95 8.60
CA THR A 158 6.62 42.11 9.32
C THR A 158 6.60 43.27 8.33
N THR A 159 5.57 44.10 8.40
CA THR A 159 5.51 45.39 7.73
C THR A 159 6.58 46.26 8.38
N GLY A 160 7.79 46.20 7.82
CA GLY A 160 8.82 47.21 8.04
C GLY A 160 8.20 48.55 7.67
N THR A 161 8.03 49.40 8.67
CA THR A 161 7.59 50.79 8.52
C THR A 161 8.86 51.64 8.36
N PRO A 162 8.87 52.66 7.48
CA PRO A 162 10.07 53.29 6.91
C PRO A 162 10.96 54.06 7.90
#